data_AF-A0AAC9NFS3-F1
#
_entry.id   AF-A0AAC9NFS3-F1
#
_cell.length_a   1.000
_cell.length_b   1.000
_cell.length_c   1.000
_cell.angle_alpha   90.00
_cell.angle_beta   90.00
_cell.angle_gamma   90.00
#
_symmetry.space_group_name_H-M   'P 1'
#
loop_
_entity.id
_entity.type
_entity.pdbx_description
1 polymer ?
#
loop_
_entity_poly.entity_id
_entity_poly.type
_entity_poly.pdbx_seq_one_letter_code
_entity_poly.pdbx_strand_id
1 'polypeptide(L)'
;MKVFDPGATPPLWFAYANALFQFGMGLAILLGFETRIAAALVALWLIPVTYFRHPFWAGIDPVVNKENFIKNLGIIAAYLMLFCFGAGKYSLDTVLFG
;
A
#
# COMPACT_ATOMS: atom_id res chain seq x y z
N MET A 1 10.71 -17.52 10.07
CA MET A 1 10.39 -17.23 8.65
C MET A 1 9.02 -17.75 8.19
N LYS A 2 8.20 -18.37 9.06
CA LYS A 2 6.86 -18.91 8.74
C LYS A 2 5.78 -17.89 8.36
N VAL A 3 6.08 -16.58 8.37
CA VAL A 3 5.09 -15.53 8.05
C VAL A 3 5.01 -15.27 6.55
N PHE A 4 6.04 -15.65 5.79
CA PHE A 4 6.16 -15.35 4.35
C PHE A 4 6.13 -16.58 3.45
N ASP A 5 5.79 -17.77 3.99
CA ASP A 5 5.60 -18.95 3.15
C ASP A 5 4.35 -18.77 2.25
N PRO A 6 4.37 -19.18 0.97
CA PRO A 6 3.25 -19.03 0.03
C PRO A 6 1.90 -19.66 0.45
N GLY A 7 1.86 -20.43 1.55
CA GLY A 7 0.64 -20.97 2.17
C GLY A 7 0.50 -20.67 3.66
N ALA A 8 1.40 -19.87 4.24
CA ALA A 8 1.30 -19.51 5.65
C ALA A 8 0.14 -18.54 5.88
N THR A 9 -0.77 -18.91 6.77
CA THR A 9 -1.75 -17.99 7.30
C THR A 9 -1.03 -17.04 8.25
N PRO A 10 -0.93 -15.73 7.93
CA PRO A 10 -0.39 -14.79 8.89
C PRO A 10 -1.22 -14.84 10.18
N PRO A 11 -0.61 -14.56 11.36
CA PRO A 11 -1.36 -14.48 12.60
C PRO A 11 -2.57 -13.55 12.45
N LEU A 12 -3.73 -13.93 13.00
CA LEU A 12 -4.98 -13.17 12.84
C LEU A 12 -4.84 -11.69 13.20
N TRP A 13 -4.10 -11.38 14.27
CA TRP A 13 -3.87 -9.99 14.69
C TRP A 13 -3.19 -9.15 13.60
N PHE A 14 -2.24 -9.74 12.86
CA PHE A 14 -1.54 -9.06 11.79
C PHE A 14 -2.47 -8.83 10.59
N ALA A 15 -3.30 -9.82 10.26
CA ALA A 15 -4.30 -9.70 9.20
C ALA A 15 -5.28 -8.55 9.49
N TYR A 16 -5.82 -8.48 10.71
CA TYR A 16 -6.71 -7.38 11.13
C TYR A 16 -5.99 -6.04 11.17
N ALA A 17 -4.78 -5.97 11.72
CA ALA A 17 -4.01 -4.73 11.76
C ALA A 17 -3.74 -4.19 10.35
N ASN A 18 -3.32 -5.07 9.43
CA ASN A 18 -3.11 -4.70 8.03
C ASN A 18 -4.42 -4.27 7.34
N ALA A 19 -5.54 -4.94 7.59
CA ALA A 19 -6.83 -4.56 7.02
C ALA A 19 -7.28 -3.18 7.51
N LEU A 20 -7.20 -2.92 8.81
CA LEU A 20 -7.52 -1.63 9.41
C LEU A 20 -6.61 -0.52 8.89
N PHE A 21 -5.31 -0.81 8.77
CA PHE A 21 -4.34 0.13 8.21
C PHE A 21 -4.69 0.51 6.76
N GLN A 22 -4.88 -0.47 5.88
CA GLN A 22 -5.17 -0.20 4.47
C GLN A 22 -6.51 0.52 4.30
N PHE A 23 -7.54 0.11 5.04
CA PHE A 23 -8.84 0.74 4.98
C PHE A 23 -8.80 2.17 5.52
N GLY A 24 -8.17 2.39 6.67
CA GLY A 24 -8.04 3.70 7.29
C GLY A 24 -7.25 4.68 6.43
N MET A 25 -6.10 4.27 5.89
CA MET A 25 -5.31 5.12 5.00
C MET A 25 -6.04 5.38 3.67
N GLY A 26 -6.75 4.38 3.13
CA GLY A 26 -7.58 4.55 1.94
C GLY A 26 -8.69 5.59 2.15
N LEU A 27 -9.35 5.56 3.32
CA LEU A 27 -10.35 6.57 3.69
C LEU A 27 -9.73 7.96 3.89
N ALA A 28 -8.56 8.04 4.53
CA ALA A 28 -7.84 9.30 4.70
C ALA A 28 -7.54 9.95 3.35
N ILE A 29 -7.02 9.18 2.38
CA ILE A 29 -6.77 9.65 1.01
C ILE A 29 -8.08 10.03 0.30
N LEU A 30 -9.12 9.20 0.41
CA LEU A 30 -10.41 9.44 -0.25
C LEU A 30 -11.06 10.75 0.20
N LEU A 31 -11.03 11.01 1.51
CA LEU A 31 -11.59 12.22 2.11
C LEU A 31 -10.64 13.42 1.98
N GLY A 32 -9.41 13.22 1.53
CA GLY A 32 -8.41 14.28 1.47
C GLY A 32 -7.90 14.69 2.85
N PHE A 33 -7.93 13.80 3.84
CA PHE A 33 -7.40 14.03 5.18
C PHE A 33 -5.95 13.55 5.28
N GLU A 34 -5.00 14.46 5.54
CA GLU A 34 -3.57 14.16 5.68
C GLU A 34 -3.03 13.28 4.54
N THR A 35 -3.46 13.57 3.30
CA THR A 35 -3.25 12.69 2.14
C THR A 35 -1.79 12.40 1.88
N ARG A 36 -0.89 13.36 2.15
CA ARG A 36 0.55 13.15 1.98
C ARG A 36 1.07 12.08 2.93
N ILE A 37 0.74 12.20 4.22
CA ILE A 37 1.19 11.25 5.24
C ILE A 37 0.59 9.87 4.96
N ALA A 38 -0.71 9.80 4.68
CA ALA A 38 -1.40 8.54 4.37
C ALA A 38 -0.78 7.84 3.14
N ALA A 39 -0.53 8.59 2.06
CA ALA A 39 0.09 8.05 0.86
C ALA A 39 1.53 7.56 1.09
N ALA A 40 2.33 8.29 1.87
CA ALA A 40 3.68 7.88 2.22
C ALA A 40 3.69 6.57 3.03
N LEU A 41 2.80 6.45 4.03
CA LEU A 41 2.68 5.24 4.85
C LEU A 41 2.29 4.02 4.00
N VAL A 42 1.32 4.17 3.08
CA VAL A 42 0.90 3.07 2.21
C VAL A 42 1.99 2.70 1.21
N ALA A 43 2.69 3.68 0.62
CA ALA A 43 3.82 3.42 -0.27
C ALA A 43 4.93 2.64 0.44
N LEU A 44 5.30 3.07 1.66
CA LEU A 44 6.31 2.39 2.48
C LEU A 44 5.89 0.98 2.87
N TRP A 45 4.62 0.77 3.20
CA TRP A 45 4.08 -0.56 3.50
C TRP A 45 4.12 -1.49 2.28
N LEU A 46 3.82 -0.97 1.08
CA LEU A 46 3.69 -1.77 -0.12
C LEU A 46 5.06 -2.24 -0.67
N ILE A 47 6.16 -1.55 -0.37
CA ILE A 47 7.52 -1.96 -0.76
C ILE A 47 7.90 -3.36 -0.24
N PRO A 48 7.94 -3.62 1.08
CA PRO A 48 8.30 -4.94 1.60
C PRO A 48 7.26 -6.00 1.21
N VAL A 49 5.97 -5.65 1.18
CA VAL A 49 4.91 -6.58 0.73
C VAL A 49 5.19 -7.05 -0.70
N THR A 50 5.53 -6.13 -1.59
CA THR A 50 5.82 -6.44 -3.01
C THR A 50 7.07 -7.29 -3.15
N TYR A 51 8.13 -6.94 -2.43
CA TYR A 51 9.40 -7.66 -2.47
C TYR A 51 9.26 -9.12 -2.00
N PHE A 52 8.57 -9.35 -0.89
CA PHE A 52 8.47 -10.69 -0.29
C PHE A 52 7.37 -11.56 -0.91
N ARG A 53 6.25 -10.98 -1.38
CA ARG A 53 5.10 -11.76 -1.88
C ARG A 53 5.16 -12.08 -3.35
N HIS A 54 5.91 -11.30 -4.13
CA HIS A 54 5.99 -11.48 -5.59
C HIS A 54 7.44 -11.63 -6.09
N PRO A 55 8.21 -12.60 -5.57
CA PRO A 55 9.60 -12.78 -5.93
C PRO A 55 9.73 -13.46 -7.30
N PHE A 56 9.49 -12.73 -8.39
CA PHE A 56 9.58 -13.27 -9.75
C PHE A 56 10.98 -13.76 -10.14
N TRP A 57 12.00 -13.31 -9.41
CA TRP A 57 13.39 -13.74 -9.52
C TRP A 57 13.68 -15.09 -8.86
N ALA A 58 12.76 -15.63 -8.05
CA ALA A 58 12.95 -16.90 -7.34
C ALA A 58 12.56 -18.15 -8.15
N GLY A 59 12.10 -17.98 -9.40
CA GLY A 59 11.79 -19.09 -10.31
C GLY A 59 10.45 -19.80 -10.09
N ILE A 60 9.71 -19.47 -9.02
CA ILE A 60 8.36 -20.00 -8.75
C ILE A 60 7.33 -19.06 -9.39
N ASP A 61 6.44 -19.60 -10.23
CA ASP A 61 5.40 -18.86 -10.98
C ASP A 61 5.88 -17.49 -11.52
N PRO A 62 7.00 -17.44 -12.26
CA PRO A 62 7.71 -16.20 -12.57
C PRO A 62 6.87 -15.21 -13.39
N VAL A 63 5.95 -15.71 -14.23
CA VAL A 63 5.03 -14.86 -15.02
C VAL A 63 4.05 -14.13 -14.09
N VAL A 64 3.32 -14.89 -13.25
CA VAL A 64 2.31 -14.34 -12.33
C VAL A 64 2.94 -13.43 -11.28
N ASN A 65 4.10 -13.81 -10.74
CA ASN A 65 4.82 -12.99 -9.78
C ASN A 65 5.35 -11.70 -10.42
N LYS A 66 5.81 -11.73 -11.68
CA LYS A 66 6.26 -10.52 -12.38
C LYS A 66 5.10 -9.56 -12.63
N GLU A 67 3.95 -10.06 -13.05
CA GLU A 67 2.74 -9.25 -13.25
C GLU A 67 2.32 -8.55 -11.96
N ASN A 68 2.25 -9.28 -10.85
CA ASN A 68 1.88 -8.70 -9.55
C ASN A 68 2.93 -7.72 -9.02
N PHE A 69 4.22 -7.99 -9.24
CA PHE A 69 5.29 -7.07 -8.87
C PHE A 69 5.17 -5.75 -9.61
N ILE A 70 5.01 -5.78 -10.94
CA ILE A 70 4.87 -4.58 -11.77
C ILE A 70 3.59 -3.81 -11.41
N LYS A 71 2.48 -4.51 -11.19
CA LYS A 71 1.22 -3.91 -10.71
C LYS A 71 1.45 -3.13 -9.41
N ASN A 72 2.08 -3.75 -8.42
CA ASN A 72 2.34 -3.09 -7.15
C ASN A 72 3.32 -1.92 -7.29
N LEU A 73 4.32 -2.01 -8.19
CA LEU A 73 5.21 -0.90 -8.48
C LEU A 73 4.44 0.32 -9.04
N GLY A 74 3.47 0.08 -9.93
CA GLY A 74 2.57 1.12 -10.41
C GLY A 74 1.72 1.75 -9.31
N ILE A 75 1.22 0.94 -8.37
CA ILE A 75 0.47 1.41 -7.20
C ILE A 75 1.37 2.25 -6.26
N ILE A 76 2.61 1.82 -6.01
CA ILE A 76 3.60 2.60 -5.24
C ILE A 76 3.83 3.95 -5.90
N ALA A 77 4.05 3.97 -7.22
CA ALA A 77 4.24 5.21 -7.97
C ALA A 77 3.04 6.16 -7.86
N ALA A 78 1.81 5.64 -7.90
CA ALA A 78 0.60 6.42 -7.71
C ALA A 78 0.51 7.03 -6.29
N TYR A 79 0.88 6.29 -5.25
CA TYR A 79 0.94 6.86 -3.89
C TYR A 79 2.07 7.88 -3.73
N LEU A 80 3.23 7.67 -4.33
CA LEU A 80 4.30 8.69 -4.34
C LEU A 80 3.87 9.96 -5.07
N MET A 81 3.07 9.84 -6.13
CA MET A 81 2.45 10.99 -6.80
C MET A 81 1.53 11.75 -5.82
N LEU A 82 0.65 11.05 -5.11
CA LEU A 82 -0.21 11.67 -4.09
C LEU A 82 0.60 12.31 -2.95
N PHE A 83 1.73 11.72 -2.55
CA PHE A 83 2.63 12.32 -1.58
C PHE A 83 3.21 13.65 -2.08
N CYS A 84 3.66 13.72 -3.33
CA CYS A 84 4.23 14.94 -3.91
C CYS A 84 3.16 16.04 -4.11
N PHE A 85 1.99 15.69 -4.66
CA PHE A 85 0.99 16.68 -5.04
C PHE A 85 -0.01 17.00 -3.91
N GLY A 86 -0.20 16.10 -2.95
CA GLY A 86 -1.17 16.27 -1.86
C GLY A 86 -2.63 16.04 -2.29
N ALA A 87 -3.54 16.47 -1.42
CA ALA A 87 -4.98 16.34 -1.64
C ALA A 87 -5.50 17.40 -2.64
N GLY A 88 -6.62 17.12 -3.29
CA GLY A 88 -7.27 18.06 -4.22
C GLY A 88 -8.04 19.20 -3.51
N LYS A 89 -8.57 20.14 -4.30
CA LYS A 89 -9.34 21.32 -3.85
C LYS A 89 -10.60 21.03 -3.00
N TYR A 90 -11.10 19.79 -3.03
CA TYR A 90 -12.28 19.37 -2.25
C TYR A 90 -11.90 18.49 -1.07
N SER A 91 -10.66 18.61 -0.59
CA SER A 91 -10.15 17.85 0.55
C SER A 91 -10.73 18.35 1.86
N LEU A 92 -10.93 17.45 2.82
CA LEU A 92 -11.27 17.83 4.20
C LEU A 92 -10.21 18.75 4.79
N ASP A 93 -8.93 18.55 4.46
CA ASP A 93 -7.85 19.43 4.94
C ASP A 93 -8.09 20.89 4.53
N THR A 94 -8.51 21.14 3.29
CA THR A 94 -8.84 22.50 2.81
C THR A 94 -10.11 23.05 3.45
N VAL A 95 -11.12 22.21 3.73
CA VAL A 95 -12.39 22.68 4.33
C VAL A 95 -12.25 22.95 5.83
N LEU A 96 -11.43 22.17 6.55
CA LEU A 96 -11.28 22.24 8.00
C LEU A 96 -10.14 23.15 8.46
N PHE A 97 -9.10 23.32 7.63
CA PHE A 97 -7.88 24.05 7.99
C PHE A 97 -7.48 25.13 6.97
N GLY A 98 -8.22 25.30 5.87
CA GLY A 98 -8.04 26.38 4.89
C GLY A 98 -8.87 27.60 5.20
#